data_AF-A0A0Q5JFK7-F1
#
_entry.id   AF-A0A0Q5JFK7-F1
#
_cell.length_a   1.000
_cell.length_b   1.000
_cell.length_c   1.000
_cell.angle_alpha   90.00
_cell.angle_beta   90.00
_cell.angle_gamma   90.00
#
_symmetry.space_group_name_H-M   'P 1'
#
loop_
_entity.id
_entity.type
_entity.pdbx_description
1 polymer ?
#
loop_
_entity_poly.entity_id
_entity_poly.type
_entity_poly.pdbx_seq_one_letter_code
_entity_poly.pdbx_strand_id
1 'polypeptide(L)'
;MPLRAQLDDQTVQAWQYDPPTWAHLKQTYRQHTLRTSCCDQPAIPKTSTLGTPFFAHARRGPCTTAPETQEHLLLKAQVALAAHDAGWTVTTEYPGHTPTGEPWVADVYAERQTPTGTQRIAIEIQWSPQSLQETQHRQERYARSGIHALWLMRRLPTDTDDLPSDSQLPLFLLDGTGPDFLVQPMEAPLSTFIQGALGGQLLYWPRQPGPARLGLSTFTMPCWRCHRTISLIGQIHLQHPRYPHVTFWVPWATQSSVGDSDEGSAAFQALLVDRLDDQHRATLGLGTLKIRSSRTLQDAYLSQGCPHCDALQGDHFVNQHLLEALREDTLQAAPLWWPVSLTSDLMHSASAWFFLSRTSGP
;
A
#
# COMPACT_ATOMS: atom_id res chain seq x y z
N MET A 1 -7.05 24.36 14.10
CA MET A 1 -7.03 25.44 13.09
C MET A 1 -7.87 24.93 11.93
N PRO A 2 -9.21 24.91 12.05
CA PRO A 2 -10.00 24.07 11.17
C PRO A 2 -10.03 24.52 9.71
N LEU A 3 -10.15 23.56 8.79
CA LEU A 3 -10.51 23.81 7.40
C LEU A 3 -12.01 24.08 7.23
N ARG A 4 -12.84 23.74 8.23
CA ARG A 4 -14.30 23.94 8.17
C ARG A 4 -14.79 24.99 9.16
N ALA A 5 -15.75 25.81 8.72
CA ALA A 5 -16.41 26.83 9.54
C ALA A 5 -17.90 26.95 9.19
N GLN A 6 -18.66 27.68 10.02
CA GLN A 6 -19.99 28.17 9.68
C GLN A 6 -19.89 29.65 9.27
N LEU A 7 -20.36 30.00 8.09
CA LEU A 7 -20.45 31.36 7.56
C LEU A 7 -21.93 31.64 7.25
N ASP A 8 -22.55 32.55 8.00
CA ASP A 8 -23.98 32.90 7.86
C ASP A 8 -24.88 31.65 7.83
N ASP A 9 -24.71 30.78 8.82
CA ASP A 9 -25.41 29.49 8.99
C ASP A 9 -25.18 28.45 7.88
N GLN A 10 -24.22 28.70 6.98
CA GLN A 10 -23.78 27.74 5.97
C GLN A 10 -22.42 27.14 6.32
N THR A 11 -22.29 25.83 6.13
CA THR A 11 -21.00 25.17 6.29
C THR A 11 -20.10 25.49 5.11
N VAL A 12 -18.94 26.09 5.38
CA VAL A 12 -17.92 26.43 4.39
C VAL A 12 -16.61 25.70 4.67
N GLN A 13 -15.86 25.39 3.62
CA GLN A 13 -14.58 24.69 3.71
C GLN A 13 -13.49 25.48 2.99
N ALA A 14 -12.40 25.76 3.69
CA ALA A 14 -11.34 26.65 3.22
C ALA A 14 -10.65 26.15 1.93
N TRP A 15 -10.57 24.83 1.73
CA TRP A 15 -9.99 24.22 0.52
C TRP A 15 -10.81 24.44 -0.75
N GLN A 16 -12.09 24.85 -0.64
CA GLN A 16 -12.97 25.13 -1.78
C GLN A 16 -12.77 26.55 -2.34
N TYR A 17 -12.07 27.42 -1.62
CA TYR A 17 -11.85 28.79 -2.05
C TYR A 17 -10.65 28.87 -2.98
N ASP A 18 -10.86 29.47 -4.15
CA ASP A 18 -9.76 29.95 -4.98
C ASP A 18 -9.07 31.16 -4.32
N PRO A 19 -7.86 31.54 -4.76
CA PRO A 19 -7.13 32.65 -4.14
C PRO A 19 -7.89 34.00 -4.15
N PRO A 20 -8.57 34.42 -5.25
CA PRO A 20 -9.36 35.64 -5.26
C PRO A 20 -10.52 35.63 -4.26
N THR A 21 -11.30 34.56 -4.22
CA THR A 21 -12.48 34.46 -3.34
C THR A 21 -12.05 34.36 -1.87
N TRP A 22 -10.96 33.66 -1.58
CA TRP A 22 -10.37 33.64 -0.24
C TRP A 22 -9.90 35.03 0.21
N ALA A 23 -9.22 35.76 -0.67
CA ALA A 23 -8.76 37.12 -0.40
C ALA A 23 -9.94 38.06 -0.15
N HIS A 24 -11.02 37.92 -0.91
CA HIS A 24 -12.26 38.66 -0.71
C HIS A 24 -12.87 38.36 0.67
N LEU A 25 -13.04 37.08 1.03
CA LEU A 25 -13.56 36.69 2.35
C LEU A 25 -12.72 37.27 3.48
N LYS A 26 -11.39 37.27 3.36
CA LYS A 26 -10.50 37.90 4.36
C LYS A 26 -10.75 39.40 4.56
N GLN A 27 -11.21 40.11 3.54
CA GLN A 27 -11.53 41.54 3.63
C GLN A 27 -12.93 41.76 4.21
N THR A 28 -13.88 40.89 3.88
CA THR A 28 -15.30 41.08 4.19
C THR A 28 -15.79 40.30 5.41
N TYR A 29 -15.05 39.32 5.96
CA TYR A 29 -15.56 38.41 7.00
C TYR A 29 -16.19 39.07 8.23
N ARG A 30 -15.81 40.33 8.56
CA ARG A 30 -16.40 41.09 9.68
C ARG A 30 -17.84 41.54 9.41
N GLN A 31 -18.29 41.49 8.16
CA GLN A 31 -19.65 41.78 7.72
C GLN A 31 -20.56 40.55 7.85
N HIS A 32 -19.98 39.39 8.19
CA HIS A 32 -20.64 38.09 8.24
C HIS A 32 -20.51 37.46 9.63
N THR A 33 -21.36 36.48 9.92
CA THR A 33 -21.24 35.62 11.10
C THR A 33 -20.37 34.42 10.75
N LEU A 34 -19.07 34.51 11.05
CA LEU A 34 -18.11 33.42 10.84
C LEU A 34 -17.74 32.74 12.17
N ARG A 35 -18.00 31.43 12.30
CA ARG A 35 -17.80 30.64 13.53
C ARG A 35 -17.03 29.35 13.29
N THR A 36 -16.25 28.92 14.28
CA THR A 36 -15.49 27.66 14.22
C THR A 36 -16.40 26.45 14.34
N SER A 37 -16.13 25.42 13.54
CA SER A 37 -16.94 24.18 13.53
C SER A 37 -16.79 23.33 14.80
N CYS A 38 -15.72 23.51 15.57
CA CYS A 38 -15.44 22.72 16.78
C CYS A 38 -16.11 23.22 18.06
N CYS A 39 -16.44 24.52 18.17
CA CYS A 39 -16.98 25.10 19.41
C CYS A 39 -17.86 26.35 19.22
N ASP A 40 -18.24 26.66 17.98
CA ASP A 40 -19.14 27.77 17.61
C ASP A 40 -18.65 29.18 18.03
N GLN A 41 -17.34 29.32 18.26
CA GLN A 41 -16.73 30.60 18.62
C GLN A 41 -16.39 31.42 17.37
N PRO A 42 -16.34 32.77 17.46
CA PRO A 42 -15.98 33.62 16.32
C PRO A 42 -14.65 33.19 15.67
N ALA A 43 -14.65 33.03 14.35
CA ALA A 43 -13.48 32.66 13.58
C ALA A 43 -12.94 33.82 12.74
N ILE A 44 -11.69 33.68 12.31
CA ILE A 44 -11.01 34.58 11.37
C ILE A 44 -10.37 33.74 10.25
N PRO A 45 -10.55 34.11 8.97
CA PRO A 45 -9.88 33.44 7.86
C PRO A 45 -8.39 33.81 7.83
N LYS A 46 -7.51 32.81 7.72
CA LYS A 46 -6.06 32.94 7.67
C LYS A 46 -5.43 32.06 6.59
N THR A 47 -4.19 32.34 6.26
CA THR A 47 -3.39 31.52 5.35
C THR A 47 -2.14 31.08 6.10
N SER A 48 -1.79 29.80 6.04
CA SER A 48 -0.60 29.23 6.67
C SER A 48 0.67 29.69 5.95
N THR A 49 1.85 29.46 6.53
CA THR A 49 3.12 29.75 5.82
C THR A 49 3.34 28.82 4.62
N LEU A 50 2.67 27.66 4.60
CA LEU A 50 2.61 26.76 3.44
C LEU A 50 1.54 27.17 2.40
N GLY A 51 0.88 28.32 2.58
CA GLY A 51 -0.10 28.83 1.62
C GLY A 51 -1.51 28.25 1.77
N THR A 52 -1.76 27.39 2.76
CA THR A 52 -3.07 26.74 2.97
C THR A 52 -4.07 27.69 3.63
N PRO A 53 -5.25 27.95 3.01
CA PRO A 53 -6.38 28.61 3.66
C PRO A 53 -6.89 27.83 4.87
N PHE A 54 -7.21 28.51 5.97
CA PHE A 54 -7.85 27.90 7.15
C PHE A 54 -8.61 28.92 7.99
N PHE A 55 -9.43 28.44 8.92
CA PHE A 55 -10.14 29.25 9.90
C PHE A 55 -9.45 29.14 11.27
N ALA A 56 -9.22 30.28 11.93
CA ALA A 56 -8.65 30.33 13.28
C ALA A 56 -9.66 30.91 14.26
N HIS A 57 -9.56 30.54 15.53
CA HIS A 57 -10.29 31.25 16.59
C HIS A 57 -9.87 32.74 16.61
N ALA A 58 -10.84 33.65 16.68
CA ALA A 58 -10.58 35.09 16.77
C ALA A 58 -9.86 35.48 18.07
N ARG A 59 -10.11 34.73 19.15
CA ARG A 59 -9.48 34.88 20.47
C ARG A 59 -9.16 33.50 21.04
N ARG A 60 -8.11 33.41 21.86
CA ARG A 60 -7.90 32.20 22.68
C ARG A 60 -9.05 32.10 23.69
N GLY A 61 -9.57 30.90 23.86
CA GLY A 61 -10.73 30.63 24.70
C GLY A 61 -10.70 29.19 25.22
N PRO A 62 -11.82 28.68 25.79
CA PRO A 62 -11.87 27.38 26.45
C PRO A 62 -11.89 26.19 25.47
N CYS A 63 -11.67 26.41 24.17
CA CYS A 63 -11.61 25.34 23.18
C CYS A 63 -10.47 24.38 23.53
N THR A 64 -10.82 23.11 23.74
CA THR A 64 -9.87 22.04 24.10
C THR A 64 -9.30 21.32 22.89
N THR A 65 -9.79 21.62 21.67
CA THR A 65 -9.26 21.05 20.43
C THR A 65 -7.79 21.42 20.29
N ALA A 66 -6.93 20.40 20.21
CA ALA A 66 -5.51 20.59 20.01
C ALA A 66 -5.24 21.37 18.70
N PRO A 67 -4.27 22.29 18.69
CA PRO A 67 -3.86 22.94 17.46
C PRO A 67 -3.20 21.92 16.52
N GLU A 68 -3.71 21.85 15.29
CA GLU A 68 -3.08 21.07 14.21
C GLU A 68 -1.90 21.82 13.61
N THR A 69 -0.94 21.06 13.08
CA THR A 69 0.23 21.61 12.37
C THR A 69 -0.18 22.11 10.99
N GLN A 70 0.64 22.96 10.38
CA GLN A 70 0.33 23.49 9.04
C GLN A 70 0.40 22.40 7.97
N GLU A 71 1.28 21.41 8.15
CA GLU A 71 1.43 20.25 7.28
C GLU A 71 0.18 19.37 7.33
N HIS A 72 -0.40 19.14 8.51
CA HIS A 72 -1.64 18.38 8.64
C HIS A 72 -2.79 19.08 7.91
N LEU A 73 -2.89 20.42 8.01
CA LEU A 73 -3.88 21.20 7.26
C LEU A 73 -3.67 21.14 5.75
N LEU A 74 -2.42 21.26 5.30
CA LEU A 74 -2.08 21.16 3.89
C LEU A 74 -2.48 19.79 3.33
N LEU A 75 -2.14 18.72 4.03
CA LEU A 75 -2.50 17.35 3.64
C LEU A 75 -4.00 17.15 3.59
N LYS A 76 -4.77 17.62 4.60
CA LYS A 76 -6.23 17.55 4.57
C LYS A 76 -6.82 18.27 3.37
N ALA A 77 -6.32 19.47 3.06
CA ALA A 77 -6.77 20.24 1.90
C ALA A 77 -6.44 19.53 0.58
N GLN A 78 -5.24 18.96 0.43
CA GLN A 78 -4.84 18.19 -0.75
C GLN A 78 -5.68 16.93 -0.93
N VAL A 79 -5.89 16.16 0.14
CA VAL A 79 -6.73 14.95 0.13
C VAL A 79 -8.18 15.31 -0.21
N ALA A 80 -8.72 16.38 0.39
CA ALA A 80 -10.09 16.81 0.14
C ALA A 80 -10.29 17.25 -1.32
N LEU A 81 -9.37 18.03 -1.86
CA LEU A 81 -9.39 18.44 -3.27
C LEU A 81 -9.27 17.22 -4.21
N ALA A 82 -8.31 16.32 -3.95
CA ALA A 82 -8.12 15.13 -4.77
C ALA A 82 -9.34 14.19 -4.75
N ALA A 83 -9.99 14.05 -3.60
CA ALA A 83 -11.23 13.29 -3.47
C ALA A 83 -12.39 13.95 -4.21
N HIS A 84 -12.48 15.28 -4.14
CA HIS A 84 -13.47 16.05 -4.88
C HIS A 84 -13.28 15.89 -6.40
N ASP A 85 -12.05 16.03 -6.90
CA ASP A 85 -11.70 15.84 -8.31
C ASP A 85 -11.96 14.40 -8.79
N ALA A 86 -11.94 13.43 -7.88
CA ALA A 86 -12.35 12.04 -8.14
C ALA A 86 -13.88 11.83 -8.18
N GLY A 87 -14.67 12.91 -8.09
CA GLY A 87 -16.13 12.89 -8.18
C GLY A 87 -16.84 12.54 -6.88
N TRP A 88 -16.20 12.72 -5.72
CA TRP A 88 -16.81 12.48 -4.42
C TRP A 88 -17.34 13.79 -3.80
N THR A 89 -18.40 13.67 -3.01
CA THR A 89 -18.84 14.74 -2.12
C THR A 89 -17.94 14.70 -0.88
N VAL A 90 -17.27 15.81 -0.57
CA VAL A 90 -16.21 15.84 0.45
C VAL A 90 -16.50 16.84 1.56
N THR A 91 -16.31 16.41 2.81
CA THR A 91 -16.33 17.28 3.99
C THR A 91 -15.13 16.99 4.89
N THR A 92 -14.31 18.01 5.16
CA THR A 92 -13.21 17.94 6.12
C THR A 92 -13.71 18.04 7.55
N GLU A 93 -13.04 17.37 8.49
CA GLU A 93 -13.33 17.41 9.93
C GLU A 93 -14.78 16.98 10.23
N TYR A 94 -15.26 15.97 9.51
CA TYR A 94 -16.65 15.54 9.53
C TYR A 94 -16.93 14.74 10.82
N PRO A 95 -17.83 15.22 11.70
CA PRO A 95 -18.17 14.54 12.92
C PRO A 95 -19.25 13.49 12.64
N GLY A 96 -19.22 12.40 13.39
CA GLY A 96 -20.28 11.41 13.40
C GLY A 96 -20.29 10.65 14.71
N HIS A 97 -21.18 9.68 14.78
CA HIS A 97 -21.32 8.80 15.94
C HIS A 97 -21.47 7.36 15.45
N THR A 98 -20.93 6.42 16.22
CA THR A 98 -21.25 5.00 16.05
C THR A 98 -22.74 4.77 16.35
N PRO A 99 -23.32 3.60 15.98
CA PRO A 99 -24.68 3.25 16.37
C PRO A 99 -24.93 3.24 17.89
N THR A 100 -23.89 3.08 18.70
CA THR A 100 -23.95 3.15 20.17
C THR A 100 -23.76 4.56 20.73
N GLY A 101 -23.60 5.57 19.87
CA GLY A 101 -23.45 6.98 20.25
C GLY A 101 -22.01 7.41 20.55
N GLU A 102 -21.00 6.58 20.29
CA GLU A 102 -19.60 6.97 20.48
C GLU A 102 -19.19 7.97 19.38
N PRO A 103 -18.75 9.19 19.74
CA PRO A 103 -18.40 10.21 18.75
C PRO A 103 -17.09 9.86 18.02
N TRP A 104 -16.98 10.29 16.78
CA TRP A 104 -15.76 10.27 15.97
C TRP A 104 -15.71 11.50 15.05
N VAL A 105 -14.52 11.85 14.56
CA VAL A 105 -14.33 12.93 13.59
C VAL A 105 -13.33 12.47 12.56
N ALA A 106 -13.74 12.44 11.28
CA ALA A 106 -12.85 12.13 10.17
C ALA A 106 -12.12 13.38 9.70
N ASP A 107 -10.80 13.27 9.48
CA ASP A 107 -10.02 14.34 8.88
C ASP A 107 -10.58 14.77 7.52
N VAL A 108 -10.87 13.80 6.65
CA VAL A 108 -11.61 13.99 5.41
C VAL A 108 -12.65 12.88 5.26
N TYR A 109 -13.92 13.24 5.18
CA TYR A 109 -15.01 12.32 4.84
C TYR A 109 -15.39 12.51 3.38
N ALA A 110 -15.51 11.42 2.65
CA ALA A 110 -15.92 11.38 1.26
C ALA A 110 -17.10 10.42 1.09
N GLU A 111 -18.12 10.85 0.36
CA GLU A 111 -19.24 9.99 -0.02
C GLU A 111 -19.59 10.07 -1.51
N ARG A 112 -20.07 8.95 -2.06
CA ARG A 112 -20.49 8.84 -3.45
C ARG A 112 -21.69 7.93 -3.59
N GLN A 113 -22.69 8.37 -4.35
CA GLN A 113 -23.82 7.53 -4.73
C GLN A 113 -23.40 6.54 -5.81
N THR A 114 -23.74 5.27 -5.63
CA THR A 114 -23.54 4.21 -6.63
C THR A 114 -24.87 3.49 -6.90
N PRO A 115 -24.98 2.73 -8.00
CA PRO A 115 -26.18 1.93 -8.27
C PRO A 115 -26.56 0.95 -7.15
N THR A 116 -25.60 0.56 -6.32
CA THR A 116 -25.78 -0.42 -5.23
C THR A 116 -25.89 0.22 -3.84
N GLY A 117 -25.86 1.56 -3.74
CA GLY A 117 -25.99 2.30 -2.48
C GLY A 117 -24.99 3.45 -2.33
N THR A 118 -24.89 4.01 -1.12
CA THR A 118 -23.92 5.07 -0.82
C THR A 118 -22.60 4.45 -0.37
N GLN A 119 -21.50 4.75 -1.07
CA GLN A 119 -20.15 4.49 -0.58
C GLN A 119 -19.71 5.64 0.32
N ARG A 120 -19.09 5.32 1.46
CA ARG A 120 -18.58 6.29 2.44
C ARG A 120 -17.17 5.90 2.86
N ILE A 121 -16.26 6.86 2.81
CA ILE A 121 -14.86 6.67 3.15
C ILE A 121 -14.41 7.81 4.08
N ALA A 122 -13.78 7.46 5.20
CA ALA A 122 -12.98 8.37 6.01
C ALA A 122 -11.51 8.23 5.59
N ILE A 123 -10.86 9.34 5.28
CA ILE A 123 -9.42 9.39 5.00
C ILE A 123 -8.77 10.14 6.16
N GLU A 124 -7.97 9.41 6.93
CA GLU A 124 -7.32 9.90 8.15
C GLU A 124 -5.86 10.24 7.87
N ILE A 125 -5.41 11.39 8.37
CA ILE A 125 -4.02 11.83 8.24
C ILE A 125 -3.41 11.85 9.63
N GLN A 126 -2.63 10.80 9.94
CA GLN A 126 -2.00 10.67 11.24
C GLN A 126 -0.62 11.32 11.25
N TRP A 127 -0.58 12.60 11.62
CA TRP A 127 0.66 13.38 11.69
C TRP A 127 1.45 13.14 12.99
N SER A 128 0.73 13.08 14.11
CA SER A 128 1.29 12.87 15.45
C SER A 128 1.50 11.38 15.75
N PRO A 129 2.45 11.01 16.63
CA PRO A 129 2.61 9.62 17.07
C PRO A 129 1.30 9.02 17.58
N GLN A 130 0.99 7.79 17.17
CA GLN A 130 -0.19 7.02 17.56
C GLN A 130 0.18 5.53 17.59
N SER A 131 -0.41 4.75 18.49
CA SER A 131 -0.25 3.29 18.50
C SER A 131 -1.11 2.61 17.45
N LEU A 132 -0.75 1.38 17.10
CA LEU A 132 -1.55 0.52 16.24
C LEU A 132 -2.89 0.24 16.91
N GLN A 133 -2.89 -0.01 18.22
CA GLN A 133 -4.11 -0.25 18.99
C GLN A 133 -5.11 0.90 18.86
N GLU A 134 -4.67 2.16 18.97
CA GLU A 134 -5.56 3.30 18.79
C GLU A 134 -6.04 3.44 17.34
N THR A 135 -5.16 3.15 16.38
CA THR A 135 -5.51 3.16 14.95
C THR A 135 -6.61 2.12 14.66
N GLN A 136 -6.48 0.91 15.22
CA GLN A 136 -7.47 -0.15 15.13
C GLN A 136 -8.78 0.23 15.82
N HIS A 137 -8.74 0.79 17.02
CA HIS A 137 -9.93 1.28 17.72
C HIS A 137 -10.68 2.33 16.89
N ARG A 138 -9.95 3.28 16.29
CA ARG A 138 -10.52 4.27 15.37
C ARG A 138 -11.10 3.62 14.11
N GLN A 139 -10.39 2.67 13.50
CA GLN A 139 -10.86 1.90 12.35
C GLN A 139 -12.19 1.20 12.65
N GLU A 140 -12.31 0.58 13.82
CA GLU A 140 -13.53 -0.11 14.25
C GLU A 140 -14.73 0.84 14.40
N ARG A 141 -14.51 2.06 14.92
CA ARG A 141 -15.59 3.07 15.00
C ARG A 141 -16.15 3.43 13.63
N TYR A 142 -15.28 3.59 12.63
CA TYR A 142 -15.71 3.81 11.25
C TYR A 142 -16.45 2.59 10.70
N ALA A 143 -15.90 1.38 10.88
CA ALA A 143 -16.52 0.15 10.41
C ALA A 143 -17.93 -0.04 11.01
N ARG A 144 -18.11 0.16 12.32
CA ARG A 144 -19.42 0.10 13.00
C ARG A 144 -20.39 1.17 12.48
N SER A 145 -19.89 2.27 11.94
CA SER A 145 -20.68 3.35 11.33
C SER A 145 -20.97 3.12 9.84
N GLY A 146 -20.56 1.96 9.28
CA GLY A 146 -20.70 1.66 7.86
C GLY A 146 -19.82 2.54 6.96
N ILE A 147 -18.67 2.96 7.46
CA ILE A 147 -17.69 3.81 6.78
C ILE A 147 -16.40 3.01 6.64
N HIS A 148 -15.85 2.96 5.43
CA HIS A 148 -14.50 2.43 5.22
C HIS A 148 -13.48 3.50 5.62
N ALA A 149 -12.36 3.11 6.19
CA ALA A 149 -11.30 4.06 6.51
C ALA A 149 -9.98 3.71 5.80
N LEU A 150 -9.28 4.76 5.36
CA LEU A 150 -7.94 4.72 4.77
C LEU A 150 -7.04 5.68 5.57
N TRP A 151 -5.85 5.24 5.90
CA TRP A 151 -4.94 5.95 6.78
C TRP A 151 -3.66 6.36 6.07
N LEU A 152 -3.34 7.65 6.15
CA LEU A 152 -2.09 8.23 5.71
C LEU A 152 -1.24 8.59 6.94
N MET A 153 -0.18 7.83 7.14
CA MET A 153 0.65 7.86 8.33
C MET A 153 1.94 8.62 8.05
N ARG A 154 2.29 9.63 8.85
CA ARG A 154 3.61 10.29 8.72
C ARG A 154 4.75 9.37 9.17
N ARG A 155 4.48 8.48 10.12
CA ARG A 155 5.43 7.55 10.74
C ARG A 155 4.71 6.25 11.04
N LEU A 156 5.48 5.19 11.26
CA LEU A 156 4.94 3.93 11.76
C LEU A 156 4.17 4.14 13.09
N PRO A 157 3.15 3.31 13.36
CA PRO A 157 2.60 3.21 14.69
C PRO A 157 3.70 2.96 15.73
N THR A 158 3.54 3.53 16.93
CA THR A 158 4.62 3.59 17.94
C THR A 158 5.02 2.26 18.55
N ASP A 159 4.20 1.22 18.37
CA ASP A 159 4.27 -0.12 18.96
C ASP A 159 4.49 -1.20 17.89
N THR A 160 5.00 -0.81 16.71
CA THR A 160 5.28 -1.72 15.59
C THR A 160 6.61 -1.37 14.92
N ASP A 161 7.34 -2.38 14.45
CA ASP A 161 8.58 -2.20 13.69
C ASP A 161 8.35 -2.01 12.17
N ASP A 162 7.19 -2.47 11.68
CA ASP A 162 6.76 -2.38 10.28
C ASP A 162 5.35 -1.80 10.17
N LEU A 163 4.93 -1.40 8.96
CA LEU A 163 3.58 -0.88 8.72
C LEU A 163 2.59 -2.05 8.57
N PRO A 164 1.66 -2.26 9.52
CA PRO A 164 0.74 -3.42 9.50
C PRO A 164 -0.47 -3.14 8.61
N SER A 165 -0.22 -2.93 7.31
CA SER A 165 -1.24 -2.54 6.34
C SER A 165 -1.87 -3.76 5.66
N ASP A 166 -3.20 -3.84 5.72
CA ASP A 166 -3.97 -4.88 5.05
C ASP A 166 -5.34 -4.38 4.56
N SER A 167 -6.13 -5.26 3.91
CA SER A 167 -7.44 -4.89 3.38
C SER A 167 -8.49 -4.45 4.41
N GLN A 168 -8.31 -4.75 5.70
CA GLN A 168 -9.18 -4.36 6.81
C GLN A 168 -8.68 -3.08 7.50
N LEU A 169 -7.37 -2.86 7.49
CA LEU A 169 -6.69 -1.68 8.00
C LEU A 169 -5.75 -1.07 6.93
N PRO A 170 -6.29 -0.35 5.93
CA PRO A 170 -5.50 0.26 4.86
C PRO A 170 -4.63 1.40 5.40
N LEU A 171 -3.35 1.10 5.66
CA LEU A 171 -2.34 2.05 6.15
C LEU A 171 -1.31 2.33 5.05
N PHE A 172 -0.95 3.59 4.86
CA PHE A 172 0.06 4.00 3.90
C PHE A 172 0.97 5.06 4.52
N LEU A 173 2.27 5.01 4.23
CA LEU A 173 3.22 5.99 4.74
C LEU A 173 3.30 7.20 3.80
N LEU A 174 3.40 8.39 4.39
CA LEU A 174 3.66 9.64 3.70
C LEU A 174 5.16 9.99 3.78
N ASP A 175 5.81 9.99 2.63
CA ASP A 175 7.17 10.48 2.47
C ASP A 175 7.18 11.84 1.78
N GLY A 176 8.12 12.71 2.14
CA GLY A 176 8.22 14.08 1.62
C GLY A 176 8.04 15.18 2.67
N THR A 177 8.06 16.41 2.18
CA THR A 177 7.91 17.65 2.98
C THR A 177 7.23 18.74 2.14
N GLY A 178 6.66 19.77 2.80
CA GLY A 178 5.97 20.84 2.08
C GLY A 178 4.74 20.31 1.32
N PRO A 179 4.52 20.68 0.04
CA PRO A 179 3.39 20.19 -0.75
C PRO A 179 3.63 18.85 -1.46
N ASP A 180 4.87 18.37 -1.49
CA ASP A 180 5.30 17.27 -2.37
C ASP A 180 5.40 15.96 -1.58
N PHE A 181 4.25 15.39 -1.24
CA PHE A 181 4.17 14.10 -0.57
C PHE A 181 3.96 12.95 -1.56
N LEU A 182 4.71 11.87 -1.35
CA LEU A 182 4.53 10.57 -1.98
C LEU A 182 3.91 9.58 -0.99
N VAL A 183 3.11 8.66 -1.50
CA VAL A 183 2.47 7.58 -0.74
C VAL A 183 3.18 6.27 -1.00
N GLN A 184 3.73 5.68 0.06
CA GLN A 184 4.46 4.42 0.03
C GLN A 184 3.52 3.22 0.25
N PRO A 185 3.81 2.04 -0.34
CA PRO A 185 5.02 1.70 -1.12
C PRO A 185 4.97 2.06 -2.62
N MET A 186 3.89 2.69 -3.10
CA MET A 186 3.69 2.91 -4.54
C MET A 186 4.45 4.11 -5.12
N GLU A 187 5.13 4.90 -4.27
CA GLU A 187 5.82 6.13 -4.63
C GLU A 187 4.94 7.10 -5.44
N ALA A 188 3.63 7.08 -5.20
CA ALA A 188 2.67 7.86 -5.96
C ALA A 188 2.47 9.24 -5.31
N PRO A 189 2.41 10.34 -6.08
CA PRO A 189 2.02 11.65 -5.55
C PRO A 189 0.67 11.56 -4.83
N LEU A 190 0.55 12.21 -3.66
CA LEU A 190 -0.62 12.10 -2.79
C LEU A 190 -1.95 12.29 -3.52
N SER A 191 -2.06 13.32 -4.36
CA SER A 191 -3.28 13.59 -5.12
C SER A 191 -3.61 12.46 -6.10
N THR A 192 -2.60 11.93 -6.80
CA THR A 192 -2.75 10.80 -7.72
C THR A 192 -3.17 9.53 -6.99
N PHE A 193 -2.54 9.25 -5.84
CA PHE A 193 -2.89 8.13 -5.00
C PHE A 193 -4.35 8.19 -4.54
N ILE A 194 -4.79 9.32 -3.98
CA ILE A 194 -6.17 9.48 -3.50
C ILE A 194 -7.18 9.34 -4.64
N GLN A 195 -6.92 9.98 -5.79
CA GLN A 195 -7.79 9.87 -6.96
C GLN A 195 -7.92 8.41 -7.44
N GLY A 196 -6.81 7.68 -7.52
CA GLY A 196 -6.86 6.28 -7.95
C GLY A 196 -7.47 5.36 -6.89
N ALA A 197 -7.19 5.57 -5.61
CA ALA A 197 -7.80 4.78 -4.53
C ALA A 197 -9.32 4.91 -4.53
N LEU A 198 -9.82 6.14 -4.63
CA LEU A 198 -11.25 6.45 -4.71
C LEU A 198 -11.87 6.11 -6.09
N GLY A 199 -11.02 5.96 -7.10
CA GLY A 199 -11.35 5.51 -8.46
C GLY A 199 -11.36 3.98 -8.63
N GLY A 200 -11.04 3.20 -7.58
CA GLY A 200 -11.02 1.74 -7.64
C GLY A 200 -9.74 1.14 -8.24
N GLN A 201 -8.66 1.92 -8.30
CA GLN A 201 -7.34 1.48 -8.77
C GLN A 201 -6.46 0.90 -7.66
N LEU A 202 -6.85 1.06 -6.39
CA LEU A 202 -6.10 0.50 -5.27
C LEU A 202 -6.59 -0.94 -4.98
N LEU A 203 -5.69 -1.90 -5.16
CA LEU A 203 -5.98 -3.33 -5.02
C LEU A 203 -5.12 -3.94 -3.91
N TYR A 204 -5.74 -4.58 -2.92
CA TYR A 204 -5.05 -5.50 -2.02
C TYR A 204 -5.15 -6.92 -2.57
N TRP A 205 -4.02 -7.55 -2.87
CA TRP A 205 -4.01 -8.90 -3.41
C TRP A 205 -2.86 -9.75 -2.87
N PRO A 206 -3.11 -11.04 -2.64
CA PRO A 206 -4.38 -11.72 -2.55
C PRO A 206 -5.11 -11.35 -1.27
N ARG A 207 -6.45 -11.21 -1.36
CA ARG A 207 -7.30 -10.95 -0.19
C ARG A 207 -7.86 -12.24 0.42
N GLN A 208 -8.01 -13.27 -0.39
CA GLN A 208 -8.53 -14.59 -0.04
C GLN A 208 -7.98 -15.63 -1.00
N PRO A 209 -8.02 -16.94 -0.65
CA PRO A 209 -7.64 -18.02 -1.55
C PRO A 209 -8.36 -17.90 -2.89
N GLY A 210 -7.67 -18.22 -3.98
CA GLY A 210 -8.24 -18.00 -5.30
C GLY A 210 -7.28 -18.18 -6.47
N PRO A 211 -7.74 -17.93 -7.70
CA PRO A 211 -6.95 -18.16 -8.90
C PRO A 211 -5.74 -17.22 -8.99
N ALA A 212 -4.63 -17.75 -9.46
CA ALA A 212 -3.40 -17.03 -9.78
C ALA A 212 -2.67 -17.70 -10.96
N ARG A 213 -1.56 -17.08 -11.39
CA ARG A 213 -0.65 -17.64 -12.39
C ARG A 213 0.73 -17.78 -11.79
N LEU A 214 1.32 -18.96 -11.91
CA LEU A 214 2.69 -19.24 -11.48
C LEU A 214 3.62 -19.16 -12.70
N GLY A 215 4.71 -18.42 -12.56
CA GLY A 215 5.78 -18.35 -13.55
C GLY A 215 7.15 -18.46 -12.88
N LEU A 216 8.22 -18.44 -13.68
CA LEU A 216 9.58 -18.40 -13.17
C LEU A 216 10.51 -17.59 -14.09
N SER A 217 11.62 -17.11 -13.54
CA SER A 217 12.75 -16.60 -14.31
C SER A 217 14.00 -17.40 -14.00
N THR A 218 14.85 -17.57 -15.01
CA THR A 218 16.12 -18.29 -14.90
C THR A 218 17.32 -17.36 -15.10
N PHE A 219 18.47 -17.76 -14.61
CA PHE A 219 19.75 -17.14 -14.94
C PHE A 219 20.77 -18.22 -15.29
N THR A 220 21.89 -17.83 -15.88
CA THR A 220 22.93 -18.77 -16.31
C THR A 220 24.22 -18.60 -15.54
N MET A 221 24.92 -19.71 -15.29
CA MET A 221 26.27 -19.71 -14.73
C MET A 221 27.07 -20.90 -15.25
N PRO A 222 28.42 -20.92 -15.16
CA PRO A 222 29.20 -22.10 -15.50
C PRO A 222 29.12 -23.17 -14.40
N CYS A 223 28.97 -24.44 -14.79
CA CYS A 223 29.04 -25.55 -13.84
C CYS A 223 30.48 -25.74 -13.31
N TRP A 224 30.67 -25.80 -11.99
CA TRP A 224 32.02 -25.96 -11.41
C TRP A 224 32.74 -27.26 -11.83
N ARG A 225 31.99 -28.32 -12.16
CA ARG A 225 32.54 -29.64 -12.47
C ARG A 225 32.80 -29.86 -13.96
N CYS A 226 31.82 -29.53 -14.80
CA CYS A 226 31.92 -29.80 -16.24
C CYS A 226 32.16 -28.54 -17.09
N HIS A 227 32.18 -27.36 -16.46
CA HIS A 227 32.45 -26.05 -17.06
C HIS A 227 31.50 -25.60 -18.17
N ARG A 228 30.46 -26.39 -18.49
CA ARG A 228 29.40 -25.97 -19.40
C ARG A 228 28.49 -24.96 -18.70
N THR A 229 27.97 -24.01 -19.48
CA THR A 229 26.92 -23.09 -19.04
C THR A 229 25.66 -23.88 -18.69
N ILE A 230 25.08 -23.57 -17.54
CA ILE A 230 23.85 -24.17 -17.04
C ILE A 230 22.82 -23.07 -16.74
N SER A 231 21.54 -23.42 -16.87
CA SER A 231 20.42 -22.56 -16.46
C SER A 231 19.95 -22.99 -15.07
N LEU A 232 19.66 -22.02 -14.21
CA LEU A 232 19.11 -22.21 -12.88
C LEU A 232 17.90 -21.30 -12.68
N ILE A 233 16.90 -21.76 -11.95
CA ILE A 233 15.76 -20.97 -11.48
C ILE A 233 16.31 -19.90 -10.53
N GLY A 234 15.99 -18.64 -10.81
CA GLY A 234 16.37 -17.49 -10.00
C GLY A 234 15.20 -16.88 -9.23
N GLN A 235 14.01 -16.83 -9.84
CA GLN A 235 12.81 -16.28 -9.20
C GLN A 235 11.57 -17.09 -9.58
N ILE A 236 10.63 -17.14 -8.64
CA ILE A 236 9.26 -17.59 -8.85
C ILE A 236 8.37 -16.34 -8.94
N HIS A 237 7.47 -16.33 -9.92
CA HIS A 237 6.49 -15.27 -10.09
C HIS A 237 5.11 -15.76 -9.72
N LEU A 238 4.42 -15.01 -8.87
CA LEU A 238 3.01 -15.23 -8.57
C LEU A 238 2.21 -14.02 -9.07
N GLN A 239 1.45 -14.21 -10.14
CA GLN A 239 0.77 -13.14 -10.85
C GLN A 239 -0.75 -13.22 -10.72
N HIS A 240 -1.39 -12.07 -10.59
CA HIS A 240 -2.85 -11.93 -10.63
C HIS A 240 -3.41 -12.41 -11.98
N PRO A 241 -4.50 -13.21 -11.99
CA PRO A 241 -4.98 -13.84 -13.22
C PRO A 241 -5.48 -12.85 -14.29
N ARG A 242 -5.83 -11.62 -13.90
CA ARG A 242 -6.33 -10.57 -14.80
C ARG A 242 -5.40 -9.36 -14.96
N TYR A 243 -4.44 -9.18 -14.06
CA TYR A 243 -3.64 -7.96 -14.00
C TYR A 243 -2.16 -8.34 -13.99
N PRO A 244 -1.50 -8.45 -15.16
CA PRO A 244 -0.14 -8.98 -15.22
C PRO A 244 0.90 -8.21 -14.41
N HIS A 245 0.68 -6.91 -14.19
CA HIS A 245 1.55 -6.05 -13.39
C HIS A 245 1.38 -6.27 -11.87
N VAL A 246 0.31 -6.95 -11.44
CA VAL A 246 0.12 -7.38 -10.05
C VAL A 246 0.81 -8.74 -9.91
N THR A 247 2.11 -8.70 -9.62
CA THR A 247 2.97 -9.88 -9.51
C THR A 247 3.82 -9.78 -8.26
N PHE A 248 3.92 -10.88 -7.51
CA PHE A 248 4.93 -11.08 -6.47
C PHE A 248 6.13 -11.81 -7.05
N TRP A 249 7.31 -11.40 -6.62
CA TRP A 249 8.56 -12.07 -6.91
C TRP A 249 9.05 -12.74 -5.63
N VAL A 250 9.17 -14.06 -5.70
CA VAL A 250 9.74 -14.86 -4.61
C VAL A 250 11.12 -15.33 -5.10
N PRO A 251 12.23 -14.86 -4.51
CA PRO A 251 13.55 -15.34 -4.86
C PRO A 251 13.64 -16.86 -4.71
N TRP A 252 14.32 -17.51 -5.66
CA TRP A 252 14.70 -18.91 -5.48
C TRP A 252 15.86 -18.96 -4.48
N ALA A 253 15.53 -19.04 -3.19
CA ALA A 253 16.54 -19.27 -2.16
C ALA A 253 17.06 -20.71 -2.27
N THR A 254 18.28 -20.89 -2.77
CA THR A 254 19.04 -22.12 -2.50
C THR A 254 19.60 -21.98 -1.09
N GLN A 255 19.10 -22.80 -0.16
CA GLN A 255 19.38 -22.78 1.29
C GLN A 255 18.84 -21.56 2.04
N SER A 256 17.64 -21.74 2.55
CA SER A 256 17.51 -21.64 3.99
C SER A 256 17.22 -23.04 4.52
N SER A 257 17.82 -23.38 5.66
CA SER A 257 17.40 -24.48 6.52
C SER A 257 15.88 -24.62 6.45
N VAL A 258 15.34 -25.83 6.46
CA VAL A 258 13.92 -26.03 6.72
C VAL A 258 13.66 -25.46 8.12
N GLY A 259 13.34 -24.16 8.20
CA GLY A 259 13.41 -23.35 9.43
C GLY A 259 13.78 -21.87 9.27
N ASP A 260 14.51 -21.45 8.23
CA ASP A 260 14.88 -20.03 7.97
C ASP A 260 14.42 -19.51 6.59
N SER A 261 13.72 -20.34 5.80
CA SER A 261 12.91 -19.80 4.71
C SER A 261 11.68 -19.27 5.38
N ASP A 262 11.31 -18.02 5.09
CA ASP A 262 9.91 -17.64 5.23
C ASP A 262 9.08 -18.79 4.66
N GLU A 263 8.22 -19.42 5.46
CA GLU A 263 7.54 -20.69 5.13
C GLU A 263 6.89 -20.66 3.74
N GLY A 264 6.55 -19.46 3.27
CA GLY A 264 6.14 -19.17 1.90
C GLY A 264 7.07 -19.66 0.79
N SER A 265 8.38 -19.45 0.91
CA SER A 265 9.35 -19.82 -0.15
C SER A 265 9.34 -21.32 -0.42
N ALA A 266 9.24 -22.16 0.62
CA ALA A 266 9.17 -23.61 0.47
C ALA A 266 7.86 -24.07 -0.20
N ALA A 267 6.73 -23.44 0.15
CA ALA A 267 5.43 -23.74 -0.46
C ALA A 267 5.40 -23.38 -1.95
N PHE A 268 5.98 -22.24 -2.35
CA PHE A 268 6.13 -21.87 -3.76
C PHE A 268 7.06 -22.81 -4.53
N GLN A 269 8.18 -23.23 -3.92
CA GLN A 269 9.08 -24.20 -4.52
C GLN A 269 8.40 -25.54 -4.76
N ALA A 270 7.66 -26.07 -3.77
CA ALA A 270 6.91 -27.32 -3.91
C ALA A 270 5.86 -27.24 -5.02
N LEU A 271 5.11 -26.13 -5.07
CA LEU A 271 4.15 -25.88 -6.14
C LEU A 271 4.81 -25.83 -7.51
N LEU A 272 5.97 -25.19 -7.63
CA LEU A 272 6.69 -25.11 -8.91
C LEU A 272 7.24 -26.47 -9.36
N VAL A 273 7.79 -27.26 -8.43
CA VAL A 273 8.29 -28.62 -8.71
C VAL A 273 7.17 -29.52 -9.24
N ASP A 274 5.97 -29.44 -8.68
CA ASP A 274 4.80 -30.20 -9.16
C ASP A 274 4.42 -29.87 -10.61
N ARG A 275 4.73 -28.65 -11.08
CA ARG A 275 4.42 -28.20 -12.45
C ARG A 275 5.54 -28.44 -13.46
N LEU A 276 6.79 -28.57 -13.02
CA LEU A 276 7.96 -28.71 -13.89
C LEU A 276 8.22 -30.15 -14.34
N ASP A 277 7.55 -30.56 -15.41
CA ASP A 277 7.86 -31.82 -16.11
C ASP A 277 9.20 -31.82 -16.89
N ASP A 278 9.56 -32.98 -17.45
CA ASP A 278 10.80 -33.20 -18.18
C ASP A 278 10.92 -32.32 -19.43
N GLN A 279 9.80 -32.01 -20.09
CA GLN A 279 9.77 -31.18 -21.29
C GLN A 279 10.05 -29.72 -20.93
N HIS A 280 9.43 -29.21 -19.86
CA HIS A 280 9.70 -27.87 -19.35
C HIS A 280 11.17 -27.71 -18.97
N ARG A 281 11.74 -28.70 -18.25
CA ARG A 281 13.15 -28.66 -17.85
C ARG A 281 14.10 -28.69 -19.04
N ALA A 282 13.83 -29.54 -20.04
CA ALA A 282 14.60 -29.58 -21.28
C ALA A 282 14.55 -28.25 -22.03
N THR A 283 13.36 -27.64 -22.12
CA THR A 283 13.15 -26.34 -22.79
C THR A 283 13.93 -25.21 -22.11
N LEU A 284 13.96 -25.23 -20.77
CA LEU A 284 14.64 -24.20 -19.97
C LEU A 284 16.12 -24.48 -19.71
N GLY A 285 16.65 -25.63 -20.16
CA GLY A 285 18.02 -26.07 -19.85
C GLY A 285 18.25 -26.34 -18.36
N LEU A 286 17.20 -26.69 -17.62
CA LEU A 286 17.26 -26.98 -16.19
C LEU A 286 17.66 -28.44 -15.94
N GLY A 287 18.44 -28.69 -14.89
CA GLY A 287 18.64 -30.05 -14.38
C GLY A 287 17.45 -30.57 -13.59
N THR A 288 17.54 -31.82 -13.13
CA THR A 288 16.49 -32.41 -12.29
C THR A 288 16.50 -31.76 -10.91
N LEU A 289 15.34 -31.26 -10.48
CA LEU A 289 15.12 -30.78 -9.12
C LEU A 289 14.93 -31.97 -8.19
N LYS A 290 15.79 -32.13 -7.20
CA LYS A 290 15.69 -33.23 -6.22
C LYS A 290 16.25 -32.84 -4.88
N ILE A 291 15.70 -33.44 -3.82
CA ILE A 291 16.22 -33.29 -2.47
C ILE A 291 17.60 -33.95 -2.38
N ARG A 292 18.59 -33.21 -1.86
CA ARG A 292 19.93 -33.74 -1.57
C ARG A 292 20.33 -33.36 -0.17
N SER A 293 21.04 -34.26 0.52
CA SER A 293 21.68 -33.97 1.80
C SER A 293 23.11 -33.47 1.59
N SER A 294 23.47 -32.41 2.31
CA SER A 294 24.84 -31.88 2.32
C SER A 294 25.51 -32.17 3.65
N ARG A 295 26.70 -32.78 3.62
CA ARG A 295 27.50 -33.01 4.84
C ARG A 295 27.99 -31.70 5.46
N THR A 296 28.19 -30.67 4.65
CA THR A 296 28.63 -29.34 5.09
C THR A 296 27.54 -28.60 5.87
N LEU A 297 26.27 -28.91 5.59
CA LEU A 297 25.11 -28.21 6.17
C LEU A 297 24.32 -29.07 7.15
N GLN A 298 24.58 -30.38 7.17
CA GLN A 298 23.85 -31.36 8.00
C GLN A 298 22.33 -31.36 7.76
N ASP A 299 21.87 -30.90 6.60
CA ASP A 299 20.45 -30.79 6.24
C ASP A 299 20.17 -31.25 4.79
N ALA A 300 18.90 -31.50 4.47
CA ALA A 300 18.40 -31.87 3.15
C ALA A 300 17.60 -30.73 2.51
N TYR A 301 17.92 -30.39 1.26
CA TYR A 301 17.27 -29.27 0.56
C TYR A 301 17.01 -29.58 -0.91
N LEU A 302 16.11 -28.81 -1.53
CA LEU A 302 15.78 -28.89 -2.94
C LEU A 302 16.92 -28.31 -3.78
N SER A 303 17.62 -29.18 -4.52
CA SER A 303 18.81 -28.80 -5.29
C SER A 303 18.53 -28.64 -6.79
N GLN A 304 19.21 -27.68 -7.41
CA GLN A 304 19.24 -27.47 -8.86
C GLN A 304 20.53 -28.07 -9.46
N GLY A 305 20.51 -29.37 -9.75
CA GLY A 305 21.68 -30.06 -10.31
C GLY A 305 22.03 -29.59 -11.72
N CYS A 306 23.30 -29.75 -12.13
CA CYS A 306 23.71 -29.49 -13.51
C CYS A 306 22.97 -30.43 -14.48
N PRO A 307 22.34 -29.94 -15.57
CA PRO A 307 21.67 -30.80 -16.57
C PRO A 307 22.62 -31.76 -17.31
N HIS A 308 23.93 -31.50 -17.29
CA HIS A 308 24.91 -32.29 -18.06
C HIS A 308 25.66 -33.34 -17.24
N CYS A 309 25.96 -33.07 -15.98
CA CYS A 309 26.77 -33.96 -15.13
C CYS A 309 26.17 -34.19 -13.74
N ASP A 310 24.96 -33.67 -13.50
CA ASP A 310 24.21 -33.77 -12.25
C ASP A 310 24.97 -33.24 -11.02
N ALA A 311 26.06 -32.50 -11.22
CA ALA A 311 26.81 -31.88 -10.13
C ALA A 311 25.93 -30.86 -9.40
N LEU A 312 25.93 -30.97 -8.07
CA LEU A 312 25.34 -29.97 -7.18
C LEU A 312 26.14 -28.66 -7.30
N GLN A 313 25.47 -27.53 -7.48
CA GLN A 313 26.12 -26.21 -7.46
C GLN A 313 26.14 -25.69 -6.02
N GLY A 314 27.25 -25.10 -5.60
CA GLY A 314 27.38 -24.57 -4.24
C GLY A 314 26.60 -23.26 -4.09
N ASP A 315 25.72 -23.18 -3.10
CA ASP A 315 24.74 -22.10 -2.95
C ASP A 315 25.34 -20.71 -2.80
N HIS A 316 26.51 -20.59 -2.17
CA HIS A 316 27.23 -19.32 -2.14
C HIS A 316 27.48 -18.77 -3.57
N PHE A 317 27.91 -19.64 -4.48
CA PHE A 317 28.15 -19.27 -5.88
C PHE A 317 26.85 -19.04 -6.65
N VAL A 318 25.82 -19.86 -6.40
CA VAL A 318 24.49 -19.68 -7.01
C VAL A 318 23.90 -18.34 -6.62
N ASN A 319 23.88 -18.02 -5.33
CA ASN A 319 23.37 -16.75 -4.80
C ASN A 319 24.17 -15.56 -5.31
N GLN A 320 25.50 -15.66 -5.42
CA GLN A 320 26.32 -14.59 -5.99
C GLN A 320 25.92 -14.29 -7.45
N HIS A 321 25.78 -15.31 -8.29
CA HIS A 321 25.37 -15.13 -9.68
C HIS A 321 23.91 -14.67 -9.81
N LEU A 322 23.02 -15.12 -8.92
CA LEU A 322 21.63 -14.63 -8.88
C LEU A 322 21.56 -13.14 -8.52
N LEU A 323 22.32 -12.71 -7.51
CA LEU A 323 22.38 -11.29 -7.12
C LEU A 323 22.98 -10.42 -8.23
N GLU A 324 24.00 -10.93 -8.93
CA GLU A 324 24.57 -10.26 -10.10
C GLU A 324 23.52 -10.17 -11.24
N ALA A 325 22.82 -11.26 -11.52
CA ALA A 325 21.77 -11.29 -12.54
C ALA A 325 20.60 -10.34 -12.22
N LEU A 326 20.20 -10.25 -10.95
CA LEU A 326 19.20 -9.28 -10.48
C LEU A 326 19.68 -7.85 -10.65
N ARG A 327 20.93 -7.56 -10.28
CA ARG A 327 21.52 -6.22 -10.37
C ARG A 327 21.67 -5.76 -11.82
N GLU A 328 21.98 -6.69 -12.72
CA GLU A 328 22.23 -6.40 -14.14
C GLU A 328 20.99 -6.60 -15.02
N ASP A 329 19.85 -6.97 -14.43
CA ASP A 329 18.59 -7.25 -15.12
C ASP A 329 18.75 -8.30 -16.24
N THR A 330 19.52 -9.36 -15.96
CA THR A 330 19.82 -10.44 -16.92
C THR A 330 19.03 -11.72 -16.66
N LEU A 331 18.08 -11.69 -15.72
CA LEU A 331 17.12 -12.76 -15.52
C LEU A 331 16.27 -12.97 -16.78
N GLN A 332 16.20 -14.22 -17.22
CA GLN A 332 15.43 -14.62 -18.39
C GLN A 332 14.06 -15.11 -17.94
N ALA A 333 13.02 -14.34 -18.24
CA ALA A 333 11.64 -14.77 -17.99
C ALA A 333 11.32 -16.03 -18.82
N ALA A 334 10.92 -17.10 -18.14
CA ALA A 334 10.47 -18.30 -18.83
C ALA A 334 9.11 -18.02 -19.49
N PRO A 335 8.87 -18.49 -20.73
CA PRO A 335 7.57 -18.38 -21.39
C PRO A 335 6.54 -19.38 -20.83
N LEU A 336 6.67 -19.76 -19.55
CA LEU A 336 5.85 -20.76 -18.87
C LEU A 336 5.00 -20.09 -17.81
N TRP A 337 3.69 -20.26 -17.93
CA TRP A 337 2.72 -19.77 -16.96
C TRP A 337 1.68 -20.84 -16.68
N TRP A 338 1.60 -21.29 -15.44
CA TRP A 338 0.61 -22.27 -15.02
C TRP A 338 -0.53 -21.62 -14.25
N PRO A 339 -1.80 -21.90 -14.59
CA PRO A 339 -2.90 -21.53 -13.72
C PRO A 339 -2.79 -22.33 -12.42
N VAL A 340 -2.84 -21.64 -11.29
CA VAL A 340 -2.79 -22.24 -9.95
C VAL A 340 -3.88 -21.66 -9.07
N SER A 341 -4.19 -22.35 -7.97
CA SER A 341 -5.04 -21.81 -6.92
C SER A 341 -4.18 -21.50 -5.70
N LEU A 342 -4.20 -20.25 -5.26
CA LEU A 342 -3.61 -19.82 -4.01
C LEU A 342 -4.36 -20.42 -2.84
N THR A 343 -3.61 -21.04 -1.92
CA THR A 343 -4.06 -21.52 -0.62
C THR A 343 -3.73 -20.48 0.45
N SER A 344 -4.30 -20.62 1.63
CA SER A 344 -4.02 -19.72 2.77
C SER A 344 -2.53 -19.63 3.08
N ASP A 345 -1.81 -20.76 3.03
CA ASP A 345 -0.37 -20.84 3.32
C ASP A 345 0.46 -20.01 2.33
N LEU A 346 0.10 -20.03 1.05
CA LEU A 346 0.77 -19.22 0.02
C LEU A 346 0.45 -17.72 0.13
N MET A 347 -0.67 -17.36 0.76
CA MET A 347 -1.05 -15.95 0.93
C MET A 347 -0.29 -15.24 2.04
N HIS A 348 0.05 -15.96 3.12
CA HIS A 348 0.78 -15.39 4.27
C HIS A 348 2.13 -14.81 3.87
N SER A 349 2.67 -15.27 2.74
CA SER A 349 3.97 -14.87 2.20
C SER A 349 3.91 -13.92 1.01
N ALA A 350 2.72 -13.52 0.57
CA ALA A 350 2.58 -12.82 -0.70
C ALA A 350 1.36 -11.90 -0.74
N SER A 351 1.14 -11.04 0.26
CA SER A 351 0.03 -10.07 0.25
C SER A 351 0.52 -8.62 0.32
N ALA A 352 0.01 -7.77 -0.57
CA ALA A 352 0.41 -6.37 -0.65
C ALA A 352 -0.65 -5.52 -1.34
N TRP A 353 -0.47 -4.21 -1.21
CA TRP A 353 -1.20 -3.23 -1.99
C TRP A 353 -0.54 -2.96 -3.33
N PHE A 354 -1.35 -2.90 -4.37
CA PHE A 354 -0.97 -2.56 -5.74
C PHE A 354 -1.81 -1.38 -6.22
N PHE A 355 -1.22 -0.58 -7.09
CA PHE A 355 -1.91 0.52 -7.76
C PHE A 355 -2.05 0.21 -9.24
N LEU A 356 -3.26 -0.08 -9.68
CA LEU A 356 -3.59 -0.45 -11.05
C LEU A 356 -3.42 0.77 -11.97
N SER A 357 -2.69 0.62 -13.07
CA SER A 357 -2.62 1.68 -14.07
C SER A 357 -3.95 1.83 -14.82
N ARG A 358 -4.36 3.06 -15.18
CA ARG A 358 -5.59 3.25 -15.99
C ARG A 358 -5.53 2.56 -17.37
N THR A 359 -4.33 2.24 -17.85
CA THR A 359 -4.10 1.54 -19.11
C THR A 359 -4.21 0.03 -19.01
N SER A 360 -4.32 -0.53 -17.80
CA SER A 360 -4.50 -1.96 -17.57
C SER A 360 -5.97 -2.30 -17.31
N GLY A 361 -6.83 -1.87 -18.25
CA GLY A 361 -8.09 -2.56 -18.51
C GLY A 361 -7.81 -3.95 -19.11
N PRO A 362 -8.74 -4.91 -18.94
CA PRO A 362 -8.61 -6.25 -19.50
C PRO A 362 -8.42 -6.26 -21.02
#